data_AF-A0A5B3G964-F1
#
_entry.id   AF-A0A5B3G964-F1
#
_cell.length_a   1.000
_cell.length_b   1.000
_cell.length_c   1.000
_cell.angle_alpha   90.00
_cell.angle_beta   90.00
_cell.angle_gamma   90.00
#
_symmetry.space_group_name_H-M   'P 1'
#
loop_
_entity.id
_entity.type
_entity.pdbx_description
1 polymer ?
#
loop_
_entity_poly.entity_id
_entity_poly.type
_entity_poly.pdbx_seq_one_letter_code
_entity_poly.pdbx_strand_id
1 'polypeptide(L)'
;MIPKQILDKARIDMQDVADIAAMTGVSYFKGAFRKKGFDGTPWPLAKKDKAGTRRRGSLMIDSAALMNSVRIARATPQEVVWTAGNAKVPYAEVHNTGGRAGRGRGFQMPRRQYMGDAEELRQKIIARLKAYMQSRIK
;
A
#
# COMPACT_ATOMS: atom_id res chain seq x y z
N MET A 1 -15.35 18.51 39.51
CA MET A 1 -14.33 17.44 39.44
C MET A 1 -14.76 16.47 38.33
N ILE A 2 -13.90 16.17 37.36
CA ILE A 2 -14.21 15.22 36.29
C ILE A 2 -13.76 13.81 36.74
N PRO A 3 -14.63 12.78 36.71
CA PRO A 3 -14.23 11.41 37.05
C PRO A 3 -13.10 10.91 36.13
N LYS A 4 -12.08 10.25 36.72
CA LYS A 4 -10.95 9.65 35.99
C LYS A 4 -11.40 8.75 34.83
N GLN A 5 -12.51 8.03 35.01
CA GLN A 5 -13.09 7.14 34.00
C GLN A 5 -13.50 7.88 32.71
N ILE A 6 -13.89 9.15 32.80
CA ILE A 6 -14.20 9.98 31.63
C ILE A 6 -12.92 10.38 30.90
N LEU A 7 -11.86 10.74 31.65
CA LEU A 7 -10.55 11.07 31.10
C LEU A 7 -9.87 9.87 30.42
N ASP A 8 -9.99 8.68 31.02
CA ASP A 8 -9.43 7.44 30.47
C ASP A 8 -10.10 7.04 29.14
N LYS A 9 -11.41 7.28 28.99
CA LYS A 9 -12.14 7.04 27.73
C LYS A 9 -11.72 7.98 26.61
N ALA A 10 -11.45 9.24 26.93
CA ALA A 10 -11.00 10.26 25.99
C ALA A 10 -9.51 10.11 25.61
N ARG A 11 -8.75 9.23 26.28
CA ARG A 11 -7.33 9.05 26.02
C ARG A 11 -7.10 8.47 24.62
N ILE A 12 -6.34 9.22 23.83
CA ILE A 12 -5.81 8.77 22.54
C ILE A 12 -4.57 7.93 22.80
N ASP A 13 -4.59 6.69 22.31
CA ASP A 13 -3.40 5.84 22.30
C ASP A 13 -2.64 6.07 20.99
N MET A 14 -1.39 6.51 21.08
CA MET A 14 -0.58 6.75 19.89
C MET A 14 -0.19 5.45 19.18
N GLN A 15 -0.24 4.30 19.88
CA GLN A 15 -0.08 3.01 19.24
C GLN A 15 -1.29 2.70 18.34
N ASP A 16 -2.52 2.98 18.78
CA ASP A 16 -3.72 2.83 17.95
C ASP A 16 -3.63 3.71 16.69
N VAL A 17 -3.13 4.95 16.84
CA VAL A 17 -2.91 5.88 15.71
C VAL A 17 -1.94 5.27 14.70
N ALA A 18 -0.81 4.74 15.17
CA ALA A 18 0.18 4.08 14.32
C ALA A 18 -0.41 2.84 13.61
N ASP A 19 -1.15 2.01 14.33
CA ASP A 19 -1.75 0.78 13.79
C ASP A 19 -2.82 1.09 12.74
N ILE A 20 -3.66 2.09 12.97
CA ILE A 20 -4.66 2.55 11.99
C ILE A 20 -3.98 3.02 10.71
N ALA A 21 -2.93 3.84 10.83
CA ALA A 21 -2.16 4.29 9.67
C ALA A 21 -1.55 3.09 8.94
N ALA A 22 -0.86 2.19 9.66
CA ALA A 22 -0.19 1.01 9.14
C ALA A 22 -1.14 0.07 8.37
N MET A 23 -2.29 -0.27 8.94
CA MET A 23 -3.30 -1.10 8.30
C MET A 23 -3.90 -0.42 7.06
N THR A 24 -4.07 0.90 7.11
CA THR A 24 -4.58 1.69 5.99
C THR A 24 -3.61 1.68 4.81
N GLY A 25 -2.30 1.83 5.06
CA GLY A 25 -1.28 1.73 4.03
C GLY A 25 -1.25 0.37 3.35
N VAL A 26 -1.27 -0.73 4.10
CA VAL A 26 -1.32 -2.08 3.50
C VAL A 26 -2.55 -2.26 2.61
N SER A 27 -3.72 -1.83 3.10
CA SER A 27 -4.97 -1.90 2.34
C SER A 27 -4.88 -1.06 1.05
N TYR A 28 -4.34 0.16 1.14
CA TYR A 28 -4.15 1.06 0.01
C TYR A 28 -3.21 0.47 -1.06
N PHE A 29 -2.01 0.04 -0.65
CA PHE A 29 -1.01 -0.52 -1.55
C PHE A 29 -1.47 -1.83 -2.20
N LYS A 30 -2.16 -2.71 -1.47
CA LYS A 30 -2.81 -3.89 -2.08
C LYS A 30 -3.95 -3.51 -3.02
N GLY A 31 -4.68 -2.43 -2.70
CA GLY A 31 -5.72 -1.86 -3.55
C GLY A 31 -5.20 -1.39 -4.92
N ALA A 32 -3.96 -0.90 -5.00
CA ALA A 32 -3.33 -0.49 -6.25
C ALA A 32 -3.28 -1.61 -7.31
N PHE A 33 -3.08 -2.86 -6.87
CA PHE A 33 -3.09 -4.03 -7.74
C PHE A 33 -4.47 -4.26 -8.35
N ARG A 34 -5.53 -4.20 -7.52
CA ARG A 34 -6.91 -4.38 -7.98
C ARG A 34 -7.33 -3.27 -8.94
N LYS A 35 -6.99 -2.02 -8.60
CA LYS A 35 -7.25 -0.83 -9.43
C LYS A 35 -6.38 -0.77 -10.68
N LYS A 36 -5.24 -1.47 -10.69
CA LYS A 36 -4.20 -1.39 -11.73
C LYS A 36 -3.70 0.04 -11.93
N GLY A 37 -3.46 0.73 -10.83
CA GLY A 37 -3.06 2.12 -10.79
C GLY A 37 -2.71 2.57 -9.38
N PHE A 38 -2.05 3.71 -9.27
CA PHE A 38 -1.58 4.26 -8.00
C PHE A 38 -1.69 5.77 -8.01
N ASP A 39 -2.25 6.32 -6.93
CA ASP A 39 -2.47 7.76 -6.73
C ASP A 39 -3.09 8.45 -7.97
N GLY A 40 -4.28 7.97 -8.36
CA GLY A 40 -5.00 8.46 -9.55
C GLY A 40 -4.39 8.05 -10.91
N THR A 41 -3.17 7.50 -10.94
CA THR A 41 -2.45 7.21 -12.19
C THR A 41 -2.56 5.73 -12.59
N PRO A 42 -3.18 5.39 -13.74
CA PRO A 42 -3.25 4.01 -14.22
C PRO A 42 -1.88 3.45 -14.62
N TRP A 43 -1.69 2.14 -14.46
CA TRP A 43 -0.46 1.50 -14.92
C TRP A 43 -0.41 1.36 -16.44
N PRO A 44 0.79 1.42 -17.04
CA PRO A 44 0.97 1.12 -18.44
C PRO A 44 0.60 -0.35 -18.73
N LEU A 45 -0.27 -0.53 -19.73
CA LEU A 45 -0.71 -1.84 -20.21
C LEU A 45 0.48 -2.70 -20.61
N ALA A 46 0.41 -4.00 -20.31
CA ALA A 46 1.40 -4.95 -20.80
C ALA A 46 1.23 -5.15 -22.32
N LYS A 47 2.30 -5.52 -23.03
CA LYS A 47 2.24 -5.82 -24.47
C LYS A 47 1.15 -6.84 -24.82
N LYS A 48 1.00 -7.90 -24.02
CA LYS A 48 -0.05 -8.91 -24.18
C LYS A 48 -1.48 -8.38 -23.96
N ASP A 49 -1.64 -7.39 -23.07
CA ASP A 49 -2.95 -6.73 -22.88
C ASP A 49 -3.29 -5.86 -24.08
N LYS A 50 -2.32 -5.06 -24.56
CA LYS A 50 -2.49 -4.23 -25.75
C LYS A 50 -2.83 -5.06 -26.99
N ALA A 51 -2.23 -6.23 -27.11
CA ALA A 51 -2.49 -7.17 -28.20
C ALA A 51 -3.78 -7.99 -28.03
N GLY A 52 -4.49 -7.89 -26.89
CA GLY A 52 -5.69 -8.69 -26.62
C GLY A 52 -5.45 -10.21 -26.50
N THR A 53 -4.19 -10.64 -26.36
CA THR A 53 -3.81 -12.08 -26.41
C THR A 53 -3.70 -12.72 -25.02
N ARG A 54 -3.96 -11.98 -23.94
CA ARG A 54 -3.92 -12.54 -22.59
C ARG A 54 -5.15 -13.41 -22.33
N ARG A 55 -4.91 -14.70 -22.06
CA ARG A 55 -5.96 -15.70 -21.82
C ARG A 55 -6.59 -15.64 -20.41
N ARG A 56 -5.86 -15.18 -19.40
CA ARG A 56 -6.36 -15.07 -18.00
C ARG A 56 -5.53 -14.06 -17.19
N GLY A 57 -6.15 -13.49 -16.16
CA GLY A 57 -5.49 -12.66 -15.16
C GLY A 57 -5.02 -11.31 -15.70
N SER A 58 -4.21 -10.61 -14.91
CA SER A 58 -3.46 -9.42 -15.36
C SER A 58 -2.04 -9.49 -14.84
N LEU A 59 -1.09 -8.84 -15.53
CA LEU A 59 0.36 -9.03 -15.39
C LEU A 59 0.88 -9.09 -13.93
N MET A 60 0.27 -8.32 -13.01
CA MET A 60 0.72 -8.22 -11.61
C MET A 60 -0.24 -8.88 -10.60
N ILE A 61 -1.33 -9.49 -11.07
CA ILE A 61 -2.35 -10.11 -10.22
C ILE A 61 -2.43 -11.62 -10.44
N ASP A 62 -1.88 -12.14 -11.54
CA ASP A 62 -2.02 -13.54 -11.94
C ASP A 62 -1.66 -14.54 -10.83
N SER A 63 -0.51 -14.35 -10.15
CA SER A 63 -0.11 -15.13 -8.97
C SER A 63 -0.39 -14.44 -7.64
N ALA A 64 -0.79 -13.16 -7.67
CA ALA A 64 -0.87 -12.28 -6.50
C ALA A 64 0.41 -12.16 -5.62
N ALA A 65 1.53 -12.79 -5.99
CA ALA A 65 2.70 -12.91 -5.12
C ALA A 65 3.27 -11.56 -4.68
N LEU A 66 3.36 -10.59 -5.60
CA LEU A 66 3.84 -9.24 -5.29
C LEU A 66 2.87 -8.48 -4.38
N MET A 67 1.57 -8.52 -4.68
CA MET A 67 0.53 -7.92 -3.83
C MET A 67 0.58 -8.52 -2.41
N ASN A 68 0.75 -9.83 -2.30
CA ASN A 68 0.80 -10.53 -1.02
C ASN A 68 2.09 -10.28 -0.24
N SER A 69 3.15 -9.81 -0.89
CA SER A 69 4.41 -9.44 -0.22
C SER A 69 4.35 -8.10 0.52
N VAL A 70 3.34 -7.27 0.24
CA VAL A 70 3.10 -5.99 0.92
C VAL A 70 2.74 -6.24 2.38
N ARG A 71 3.53 -5.65 3.29
CA ARG A 71 3.37 -5.80 4.74
C ARG A 71 3.82 -4.56 5.51
N ILE A 72 3.41 -4.49 6.77
CA ILE A 72 3.93 -3.56 7.76
C ILE A 72 5.31 -4.07 8.18
N ALA A 73 6.35 -3.23 8.07
CA ALA A 73 7.67 -3.51 8.59
C ALA A 73 7.83 -2.96 10.03
N ARG A 74 7.20 -1.82 10.32
CA ARG A 74 7.19 -1.17 11.64
C ARG A 74 5.91 -0.36 11.80
N ALA A 75 5.32 -0.40 12.99
CA ALA A 75 4.20 0.45 13.39
C ALA A 75 4.41 0.87 14.83
N THR A 76 4.98 2.05 15.03
CA THR A 76 5.21 2.65 16.34
C THR A 76 4.63 4.07 16.35
N PRO A 77 4.42 4.67 17.53
CA PRO A 77 3.99 6.07 17.65
C PRO A 77 4.88 7.07 16.89
N GLN A 78 6.15 6.72 16.67
CA GLN A 78 7.14 7.57 16.02
C GLN A 78 7.12 7.42 14.50
N GLU A 79 6.88 6.21 13.99
CA GLU A 79 6.90 5.96 12.55
C GLU A 79 6.09 4.73 12.14
N VAL A 80 5.65 4.76 10.89
CA VAL A 80 5.04 3.63 10.21
C VAL A 80 5.81 3.35 8.94
N VAL A 81 6.30 2.12 8.81
CA VAL A 81 7.10 1.67 7.68
C VAL A 81 6.40 0.51 7.00
N TRP A 82 6.21 0.62 5.69
CA TRP A 82 5.73 -0.47 4.84
C TRP A 82 6.85 -0.98 3.95
N THR A 83 6.75 -2.26 3.58
CA THR A 83 7.68 -2.89 2.65
C THR A 83 6.95 -3.85 1.73
N ALA A 84 7.54 -4.09 0.57
CA ALA A 84 7.10 -5.08 -0.41
C ALA A 84 8.33 -5.82 -0.95
N GLY A 85 8.12 -7.07 -1.37
CA GLY A 85 9.20 -7.97 -1.76
C GLY A 85 9.76 -8.79 -0.62
N ASN A 86 10.46 -9.85 -1.00
CA ASN A 86 11.21 -10.77 -0.16
C ASN A 86 12.12 -11.63 -1.07
N ALA A 87 12.81 -12.63 -0.52
CA ALA A 87 13.68 -13.52 -1.29
C ALA A 87 12.99 -14.21 -2.48
N LYS A 88 11.67 -14.46 -2.41
CA LYS A 88 10.86 -15.06 -3.48
C LYS A 88 10.24 -14.02 -4.44
N VAL A 89 10.31 -12.73 -4.08
CA VAL A 89 9.77 -11.61 -4.85
C VAL A 89 10.85 -10.53 -5.01
N PRO A 90 12.02 -10.85 -5.60
CA PRO A 90 13.13 -9.89 -5.77
C PRO A 90 12.81 -8.80 -6.79
N TYR A 91 11.79 -9.00 -7.62
CA TYR A 91 11.35 -8.07 -8.65
C TYR A 91 10.44 -6.95 -8.13
N ALA A 92 10.17 -6.88 -6.82
CA ALA A 92 9.23 -5.91 -6.25
C ALA A 92 9.63 -4.46 -6.58
N GLU A 93 10.90 -4.12 -6.39
CA GLU A 93 11.43 -2.77 -6.62
C GLU A 93 11.27 -2.36 -8.09
N VAL A 94 11.78 -3.16 -9.03
CA VAL A 94 11.75 -2.81 -10.46
C VAL A 94 10.32 -2.70 -11.01
N HIS A 95 9.34 -3.40 -10.43
CA HIS A 95 7.94 -3.14 -10.74
C HIS A 95 7.48 -1.76 -10.28
N ASN A 96 7.90 -1.31 -9.08
CA ASN A 96 7.50 -0.05 -8.48
C ASN A 96 8.16 1.18 -9.14
N THR A 97 9.46 1.06 -9.48
CA THR A 97 10.28 2.15 -10.01
C THR A 97 10.36 2.13 -11.54
N GLY A 98 10.13 0.97 -12.17
CA GLY A 98 10.57 0.73 -13.53
C GLY A 98 12.09 0.52 -13.59
N GLY A 99 12.64 0.34 -14.79
CA GLY A 99 14.08 0.16 -14.99
C GLY A 99 14.42 -1.05 -15.84
N ARG A 100 15.69 -1.44 -15.85
CA ARG A 100 16.16 -2.61 -16.60
C ARG A 100 15.77 -3.90 -15.85
N ALA A 101 15.17 -4.85 -16.57
CA ALA A 101 14.76 -6.14 -16.02
C ALA A 101 15.01 -7.30 -16.99
N GLY A 102 14.95 -8.53 -16.49
CA GLY A 102 15.15 -9.75 -17.28
C GLY A 102 16.60 -10.22 -17.37
N ARG A 103 16.82 -11.39 -17.96
CA ARG A 103 18.14 -12.01 -18.12
C ARG A 103 18.84 -11.52 -19.40
N GLY A 104 20.17 -11.56 -19.42
CA GLY A 104 20.99 -11.21 -20.59
C GLY A 104 20.80 -9.75 -21.03
N ARG A 105 20.39 -9.54 -22.30
CA ARG A 105 20.12 -8.19 -22.83
C ARG A 105 18.98 -7.47 -22.10
N GLY A 106 18.13 -8.19 -21.37
CA GLY A 106 17.03 -7.62 -20.60
C GLY A 106 16.05 -6.82 -21.43
N PHE A 107 15.22 -6.02 -20.76
CA PHE A 107 14.32 -5.05 -21.37
C PHE A 107 14.10 -3.87 -20.42
N GLN A 108 13.64 -2.74 -20.97
CA GLN A 108 13.17 -1.62 -20.17
C GLN A 108 11.76 -1.92 -19.64
N MET A 109 11.65 -2.22 -18.35
CA MET A 109 10.38 -2.39 -17.66
C MET A 109 9.75 -1.03 -17.40
N PRO A 110 8.49 -0.82 -17.83
CA PRO A 110 7.78 0.42 -17.52
C PRO A 110 7.38 0.41 -16.03
N ARG A 111 7.42 1.60 -15.43
CA ARG A 111 7.05 1.82 -14.02
C ARG A 111 5.58 1.47 -13.79
N ARG A 112 5.31 0.64 -12.78
CA ARG A 112 3.97 0.29 -12.29
C ARG A 112 3.95 0.50 -10.79
N GLN A 113 4.02 1.77 -10.39
CA GLN A 113 4.09 2.14 -8.99
C GLN A 113 2.88 1.59 -8.25
N TYR A 114 3.10 0.96 -7.11
CA TYR A 114 2.06 0.41 -6.24
C TYR A 114 2.32 0.75 -4.76
N MET A 115 3.49 1.32 -4.46
CA MET A 115 3.92 1.74 -3.14
C MET A 115 4.78 3.01 -3.25
N GLY A 116 4.72 3.86 -2.24
CA GLY A 116 5.44 5.12 -2.16
C GLY A 116 4.56 6.22 -1.60
N ASP A 117 5.02 7.46 -1.74
CA ASP A 117 4.23 8.63 -1.36
C ASP A 117 2.98 8.76 -2.25
N ALA A 118 1.84 9.07 -1.63
CA ALA A 118 0.55 9.18 -2.31
C ALA A 118 -0.42 10.10 -1.55
N GLU A 119 -1.05 11.03 -2.25
CA GLU A 119 -2.04 11.93 -1.68
C GLU A 119 -3.31 11.17 -1.26
N GLU A 120 -3.78 10.23 -2.08
CA GLU A 120 -4.94 9.39 -1.72
C GLU A 120 -4.69 8.59 -0.43
N LEU A 121 -3.45 8.16 -0.19
CA LEU A 121 -3.10 7.44 1.04
C LEU A 121 -3.17 8.37 2.25
N ARG A 122 -2.54 9.54 2.17
CA ARG A 122 -2.57 10.54 3.25
C ARG A 122 -3.99 10.89 3.64
N GLN A 123 -4.85 11.18 2.66
CA GLN A 123 -6.25 11.51 2.89
C GLN A 123 -7.02 10.37 3.59
N LYS A 124 -6.78 9.12 3.17
CA LYS A 124 -7.41 7.94 3.81
C LYS A 124 -6.96 7.74 5.25
N ILE A 125 -5.68 7.92 5.53
CA ILE A 125 -5.14 7.83 6.89
C ILE A 125 -5.79 8.92 7.75
N ILE A 126 -5.78 10.18 7.31
CA ILE A 126 -6.38 11.30 8.05
C ILE A 126 -7.86 11.05 8.30
N ALA A 127 -8.62 10.58 7.31
CA ALA A 127 -10.05 10.27 7.46
C ALA A 127 -10.30 9.20 8.53
N ARG A 128 -9.50 8.12 8.55
CA ARG A 128 -9.64 7.05 9.53
C ARG A 128 -9.21 7.47 10.93
N LEU A 129 -8.17 8.29 11.05
CA LEU A 129 -7.75 8.85 12.34
C LEU A 129 -8.80 9.81 12.90
N LYS A 130 -9.39 10.68 12.08
CA LYS A 130 -10.52 11.53 12.50
C LYS A 130 -11.69 10.70 13.03
N ALA A 131 -12.07 9.63 12.32
CA ALA A 131 -13.14 8.74 12.76
C ALA A 131 -12.80 8.05 14.10
N TYR A 132 -11.55 7.60 14.27
CA TYR A 132 -11.07 7.03 15.54
C TYR A 132 -11.16 8.05 16.68
N MET A 133 -10.62 9.26 16.51
CA MET A 133 -10.66 10.30 17.54
C MET A 133 -12.10 10.66 17.93
N GLN A 134 -12.99 10.81 16.94
CA GLN A 134 -14.42 11.07 17.19
C GLN A 134 -15.11 9.94 17.97
N SER A 135 -14.68 8.69 17.78
CA SER A 135 -15.24 7.55 18.52
C SER A 135 -14.85 7.53 20.00
N ARG A 136 -13.78 8.23 20.40
CA ARG A 136 -13.27 8.30 21.77
C ARG A 136 -13.85 9.45 22.60
N ILE A 137 -14.48 10.42 21.94
CA ILE A 137 -15.06 11.60 22.56
C ILE A 137 -16.55 11.39 22.93
N LYS A 138 -17.16 10.29 22.46
CA LYS A 138 -18.53 9.88 22.82
C LYS A 138 -18.55 9.08 24.12
#